data_AF-A0A8J7AJY0-F1
#
_entry.id   AF-A0A8J7AJY0-F1
#
_cell.length_a   1.000
_cell.length_b   1.000
_cell.length_c   1.000
_cell.angle_alpha   90.00
_cell.angle_beta   90.00
_cell.angle_gamma   90.00
#
_symmetry.space_group_name_H-M   'P 1'
#
loop_
_entity.id
_entity.type
_entity.pdbx_description
1 polymer ?
#
loop_
_entity_poly.entity_id
_entity_poly.type
_entity_poly.pdbx_seq_one_letter_code
_entity_poly.pdbx_strand_id
1 'polypeptide(L)'
;MKGRIFPLLWLLLHPKQFSALRSITHRYPKSLLTERYWSGSASALGLPTNFDPAQPGNVPVTYPAVVKYAFTPVSSTPPYDRLPEQARPKADRDRAQSAAKQGAQDNYYREELIQNLASPEAKHCWAFEIQLQTQPQMPIDDVTVVWPEKKAPFFKVSRLTVAHQTVNFEQQCDFCENLRFSPWNGLAAHRPVGALNRLRSQVYTLVGKYRQQKRGVDDQEPTGEENFK
;
A
#
# COMPACT_ATOMS: atom_id res chain seq x y z
N MET A 1 -12.32 22.48 -26.08
CA MET A 1 -11.03 23.04 -25.60
C MET A 1 -11.10 23.84 -24.27
N LYS A 2 -12.15 23.71 -23.41
CA LYS A 2 -12.29 24.53 -22.19
C LYS A 2 -12.02 23.82 -20.84
N GLY A 3 -11.54 22.57 -20.83
CA GLY A 3 -11.33 21.78 -19.59
C GLY A 3 -9.88 21.54 -19.16
N ARG A 4 -8.89 21.86 -20.01
CA ARG A 4 -7.47 21.50 -19.78
C ARG A 4 -6.64 22.55 -19.03
N ILE A 5 -7.11 23.79 -18.94
CA ILE A 5 -6.36 24.92 -18.37
C ILE A 5 -6.48 24.94 -16.84
N PHE A 6 -7.64 24.56 -16.30
CA PHE A 6 -7.92 24.58 -14.86
C PHE A 6 -6.97 23.72 -14.00
N PRO A 7 -6.64 22.46 -14.36
CA PRO A 7 -5.73 21.67 -13.55
C PRO A 7 -4.28 22.18 -13.58
N LEU A 8 -3.81 22.75 -14.70
CA LEU A 8 -2.46 23.33 -14.78
C LEU A 8 -2.35 24.62 -13.95
N LEU A 9 -3.36 25.49 -14.00
CA LEU A 9 -3.43 26.69 -13.15
C LEU A 9 -3.54 26.33 -11.66
N TRP A 10 -4.30 25.28 -11.33
CA TRP A 10 -4.39 24.78 -9.96
C TRP A 10 -3.04 24.29 -9.44
N LEU A 11 -2.27 23.54 -10.24
CA LEU A 11 -0.93 23.06 -9.83
C LEU A 11 0.07 24.21 -9.60
N LEU A 12 -0.03 25.30 -10.37
CA LEU A 12 0.79 26.50 -10.16
C LEU A 12 0.47 27.21 -8.84
N LEU A 13 -0.82 27.22 -8.45
CA LEU A 13 -1.28 27.82 -7.19
C LEU A 13 -1.06 26.92 -5.97
N HIS A 14 -0.67 25.66 -6.17
CA HIS A 14 -0.52 24.64 -5.14
C HIS A 14 0.87 23.98 -5.22
N PRO A 15 1.96 24.75 -4.99
CA PRO A 15 3.33 24.31 -5.24
C PRO A 15 3.75 23.12 -4.37
N LYS A 16 3.20 23.00 -3.16
CA LYS A 16 3.42 21.83 -2.28
C LYS A 16 2.81 20.56 -2.86
N GLN A 17 1.57 20.65 -3.35
CA GLN A 17 0.84 19.54 -3.96
C GLN A 17 1.50 19.13 -5.29
N PHE A 18 1.95 20.09 -6.10
CA PHE A 18 2.70 19.82 -7.33
C PHE A 18 4.03 19.13 -7.06
N SER A 19 4.80 19.58 -6.05
CA SER A 19 6.04 18.94 -5.63
C SER A 19 5.81 17.52 -5.11
N ALA A 20 4.76 17.31 -4.29
CA ALA A 20 4.36 16.00 -3.80
C ALA A 20 3.94 15.07 -4.95
N LEU A 21 3.15 15.54 -5.92
CA LEU A 21 2.79 14.76 -7.10
C LEU A 21 4.04 14.31 -7.88
N ARG A 22 4.99 15.21 -8.13
CA ARG A 22 6.23 14.90 -8.85
C ARG A 22 7.11 13.88 -8.10
N SER A 23 7.14 13.90 -6.77
CA SER A 23 7.93 12.93 -5.99
C SER A 23 7.24 11.57 -5.84
N ILE A 24 5.91 11.52 -5.94
CA ILE A 24 5.10 10.30 -5.89
C ILE A 24 5.08 9.57 -7.24
N THR A 25 5.06 10.29 -8.37
CA THR A 25 4.82 9.69 -9.70
C THR A 25 6.06 9.13 -10.43
N HIS A 26 7.25 9.13 -9.81
CA HIS A 26 8.51 8.82 -10.50
C HIS A 26 9.35 7.68 -9.89
N ARG A 27 8.76 6.79 -9.08
CA ARG A 27 9.46 5.59 -8.62
C ARG A 27 9.12 4.38 -9.49
N TYR A 28 10.16 3.83 -10.11
CA TYR A 28 10.11 2.56 -10.85
C TYR A 28 11.04 1.59 -10.12
N PRO A 29 10.58 0.89 -9.08
CA PRO A 29 11.43 -0.06 -8.38
C PRO A 29 11.86 -1.17 -9.33
N LYS A 30 13.01 -1.79 -9.05
CA LYS A 30 13.52 -2.94 -9.82
C LYS A 30 12.59 -4.14 -9.67
N SER A 31 12.05 -4.37 -8.48
CA SER A 31 11.16 -5.50 -8.18
C SER A 31 10.14 -5.07 -7.13
N LEU A 32 8.91 -5.58 -7.23
CA LEU A 32 7.90 -5.43 -6.17
C LEU A 32 8.25 -6.30 -4.93
N LEU A 33 9.08 -7.33 -5.13
CA LEU A 33 9.52 -8.24 -4.06
C LEU A 33 10.70 -7.71 -3.24
N THR A 34 11.27 -6.57 -3.63
CA THR A 34 12.36 -5.90 -2.90
C THR A 34 12.09 -4.41 -2.70
N GLU A 35 10.84 -3.96 -2.87
CA GLU A 35 10.46 -2.57 -2.65
C GLU A 35 10.09 -2.33 -1.19
N ARG A 36 10.36 -1.11 -0.70
CA ARG A 36 9.88 -0.64 0.59
C ARG A 36 8.46 -0.10 0.45
N TYR A 37 7.54 -0.63 1.25
CA TYR A 37 6.18 -0.12 1.34
C TYR A 37 5.98 0.66 2.63
N TRP A 38 5.24 1.76 2.58
CA TRP A 38 4.96 2.60 3.74
C TRP A 38 3.51 3.07 3.74
N SER A 39 2.94 3.22 4.94
CA SER A 39 1.64 3.84 5.09
C SER A 39 1.77 5.35 5.22
N GLY A 40 1.27 6.09 4.23
CA GLY A 40 1.08 7.54 4.34
C GLY A 40 0.00 7.93 5.36
N SER A 41 -0.92 7.01 5.66
CA SER A 41 -2.06 7.24 6.57
C SER A 41 -1.82 6.59 7.93
N ALA A 42 -2.27 7.26 8.99
CA ALA A 42 -2.06 6.78 10.36
C ALA A 42 -3.17 5.83 10.82
N SER A 43 -2.84 4.96 11.77
CA SER A 43 -3.78 4.07 12.46
C SER A 43 -3.63 4.21 13.97
N ALA A 44 -4.67 3.88 14.71
CA ALA A 44 -4.59 3.79 16.17
C ALA A 44 -3.72 2.60 16.58
N LEU A 45 -3.18 2.67 17.79
CA LEU A 45 -2.62 1.51 18.48
C LEU A 45 -3.28 1.43 19.86
N GLY A 46 -4.18 0.46 20.01
CA GLY A 46 -4.97 0.26 21.22
C GLY A 46 -6.39 0.84 21.13
N LEU A 47 -7.21 0.52 22.14
CA LEU A 47 -8.58 1.00 22.28
C LEU A 47 -8.66 2.06 23.39
N PRO A 48 -9.49 3.11 23.24
CA PRO A 48 -9.80 3.99 24.35
C PRO A 48 -10.59 3.23 25.43
N THR A 49 -10.52 3.69 26.68
CA THR A 49 -11.15 3.03 27.83
C THR A 49 -12.68 2.92 27.73
N ASN A 50 -13.32 3.79 26.95
CA ASN A 50 -14.77 3.83 26.72
C ASN A 50 -15.17 3.32 25.32
N PHE A 51 -14.38 2.45 24.70
CA PHE A 51 -14.68 1.93 23.36
C PHE A 51 -15.98 1.10 23.34
N ASP A 52 -16.94 1.50 22.51
CA ASP A 52 -18.14 0.73 22.20
C ASP A 52 -17.93 -0.08 20.90
N PRO A 53 -17.90 -1.43 20.97
CA PRO A 53 -17.75 -2.27 19.78
C PRO A 53 -18.92 -2.17 18.79
N ALA A 54 -20.10 -1.69 19.22
CA ALA A 54 -21.24 -1.46 18.33
C ALA A 54 -21.07 -0.21 17.45
N GLN A 55 -20.18 0.72 17.80
CA GLN A 55 -19.98 1.99 17.08
C GLN A 55 -18.50 2.30 16.80
N PRO A 56 -17.76 1.45 16.06
CA PRO A 56 -16.31 1.58 15.90
C PRO A 56 -15.87 2.86 15.18
N GLY A 57 -16.76 3.48 14.40
CA GLY A 57 -16.52 4.71 13.63
C GLY A 57 -16.77 6.02 14.39
N ASN A 58 -17.51 6.00 15.51
CA ASN A 58 -17.94 7.17 16.27
C ASN A 58 -17.27 7.20 17.65
N VAL A 59 -15.95 7.35 17.66
CA VAL A 59 -15.20 7.38 18.93
C VAL A 59 -14.48 8.73 19.02
N PRO A 60 -14.39 9.32 20.22
CA PRO A 60 -13.68 10.59 20.42
C PRO A 60 -12.28 10.58 19.80
N VAL A 61 -11.78 11.77 19.46
CA VAL A 61 -10.47 12.00 18.80
C VAL A 61 -9.28 11.58 19.70
N THR A 62 -9.54 10.99 20.86
CA THR A 62 -8.52 10.42 21.73
C THR A 62 -8.17 9.01 21.27
N TYR A 63 -6.92 8.85 20.84
CA TYR A 63 -6.32 7.56 20.52
C TYR A 63 -5.22 7.29 21.55
N PRO A 64 -5.14 6.09 22.15
CA PRO A 64 -4.08 5.78 23.12
C PRO A 64 -2.68 6.02 22.55
N ALA A 65 -2.47 5.58 21.31
CA ALA A 65 -1.32 5.93 20.49
C ALA A 65 -1.74 5.96 19.01
N VAL A 66 -0.94 6.66 18.20
CA VAL A 66 -1.13 6.76 16.75
C VAL A 66 0.17 6.35 16.06
N VAL A 67 0.05 5.50 15.05
CA VAL A 67 1.20 4.93 14.35
C VAL A 67 1.06 5.05 12.83
N LYS A 68 2.19 5.21 12.15
CA LYS A 68 2.37 4.80 10.75
C LYS A 68 3.14 3.48 10.73
N TYR A 69 3.04 2.73 9.64
CA TYR A 69 3.76 1.46 9.49
C TYR A 69 4.49 1.37 8.16
N ALA A 70 5.49 0.50 8.11
CA ALA A 70 6.27 0.21 6.91
C ALA A 70 6.63 -1.27 6.82
N PHE A 71 6.82 -1.73 5.59
CA PHE A 71 7.43 -3.00 5.25
C PHE A 71 8.76 -2.71 4.56
N THR A 72 9.85 -3.06 5.23
CA THR A 72 11.20 -2.76 4.78
C THR A 72 11.86 -4.03 4.27
N PRO A 73 12.28 -4.09 3.00
CA PRO A 73 12.88 -5.29 2.44
C PRO A 73 14.19 -5.60 3.19
N VAL A 74 14.34 -6.85 3.60
CA VAL A 74 15.51 -7.36 4.35
C VAL A 74 16.00 -8.67 3.74
N SER A 75 17.26 -9.02 4.00
CA SER A 75 17.80 -10.35 3.68
C SER A 75 16.90 -11.46 4.23
N SER A 76 16.84 -12.60 3.54
CA SER A 76 16.09 -13.77 3.98
C SER A 76 16.82 -14.59 5.06
N THR A 77 18.09 -14.27 5.29
CA THR A 77 18.98 -14.92 6.26
C THR A 77 19.42 -13.94 7.36
N PRO A 78 19.67 -14.42 8.60
CA PRO A 78 20.29 -13.61 9.64
C PRO A 78 21.60 -12.96 9.16
N PRO A 79 21.88 -11.69 9.50
CA PRO A 79 21.19 -10.89 10.52
C PRO A 79 19.95 -10.10 10.01
N TYR A 80 19.44 -10.41 8.81
CA TYR A 80 18.29 -9.74 8.18
C TYR A 80 18.57 -8.27 7.85
N ASP A 81 19.72 -7.99 7.25
CA ASP A 81 20.11 -6.64 6.85
C ASP A 81 19.13 -6.04 5.83
N ARG A 82 18.92 -4.72 5.91
CA ARG A 82 18.09 -3.98 4.96
C ARG A 82 18.67 -4.13 3.54
N LEU A 83 17.81 -4.47 2.59
CA LEU A 83 18.19 -4.52 1.18
C LEU A 83 18.28 -3.10 0.59
N PRO A 84 19.26 -2.82 -0.28
CA PRO A 84 19.38 -1.52 -0.93
C PRO A 84 18.23 -1.30 -1.91
N GLU A 85 17.71 -0.06 -1.94
CA GLU A 85 16.73 0.36 -2.93
C GLU A 85 17.35 0.30 -4.33
N GLN A 86 16.62 -0.30 -5.27
CA GLN A 86 17.07 -0.45 -6.65
C GLN A 86 15.95 0.01 -7.59
N ALA A 87 16.34 0.77 -8.61
CA ALA A 87 15.42 1.20 -9.67
C ALA A 87 15.45 0.23 -10.85
N ARG A 88 14.31 0.11 -11.54
CA ARG A 88 14.23 -0.56 -12.84
C ARG A 88 15.23 0.10 -13.80
N PRO A 89 16.08 -0.70 -14.47
CA PRO A 89 17.07 -0.18 -15.41
C PRO A 89 16.46 0.79 -16.42
N LYS A 90 17.17 1.88 -16.72
CA LYS A 90 16.70 2.88 -17.69
C LYS A 90 16.44 2.25 -19.06
N ALA A 91 17.31 1.36 -19.52
CA ALA A 91 17.15 0.66 -20.80
C ALA A 91 15.82 -0.12 -20.87
N ASP A 92 15.40 -0.78 -19.79
CA ASP A 92 14.14 -1.51 -19.75
C ASP A 92 12.94 -0.56 -19.82
N ARG A 93 13.03 0.58 -19.15
CA ARG A 93 11.99 1.63 -19.19
C ARG A 93 11.89 2.27 -20.56
N ASP A 94 13.02 2.58 -21.20
CA ASP A 94 13.06 3.17 -22.55
C ASP A 94 12.51 2.19 -23.60
N ARG A 95 12.82 0.89 -23.44
CA ARG A 95 12.25 -0.19 -24.26
C ARG A 95 10.73 -0.30 -24.07
N ALA A 96 10.26 -0.34 -22.83
CA ALA A 96 8.84 -0.39 -22.52
C ALA A 96 8.08 0.82 -23.08
N GLN A 97 8.64 2.03 -22.93
CA GLN A 97 8.07 3.24 -23.50
C GLN A 97 8.01 3.19 -25.04
N SER A 98 9.02 2.62 -25.68
CA SER A 98 9.05 2.47 -27.15
C SER A 98 8.04 1.44 -27.64
N ALA A 99 7.89 0.32 -26.93
CA ALA A 99 6.89 -0.70 -27.22
C ALA A 99 5.45 -0.19 -26.98
N ALA A 100 5.23 0.60 -25.92
CA ALA A 100 3.94 1.22 -25.64
C ALA A 100 3.46 2.16 -26.76
N LYS A 101 4.38 2.87 -27.43
CA LYS A 101 4.05 3.67 -28.63
C LYS A 101 3.56 2.83 -29.80
N GLN A 102 3.85 1.53 -29.80
CA GLN A 102 3.41 0.56 -30.81
C GLN A 102 2.19 -0.25 -30.34
N GLY A 103 1.58 0.11 -29.20
CA GLY A 103 0.40 -0.56 -28.65
C GLY A 103 0.68 -1.76 -27.75
N ALA A 104 1.96 -2.06 -27.45
CA ALA A 104 2.30 -3.15 -26.53
C ALA A 104 2.07 -2.76 -25.06
N GLN A 105 1.66 -3.72 -24.23
CA GLN A 105 1.53 -3.55 -22.78
C GLN A 105 2.87 -3.83 -22.08
N ASP A 106 3.17 -3.08 -21.03
CA ASP A 106 4.35 -3.29 -20.18
C ASP A 106 3.98 -4.15 -18.97
N ASN A 107 4.13 -5.47 -19.10
CA ASN A 107 3.82 -6.44 -18.05
C ASN A 107 5.01 -6.75 -17.12
N TYR A 108 6.07 -5.92 -17.15
CA TYR A 108 7.32 -6.16 -16.44
C TYR A 108 7.15 -6.64 -14.99
N TYR A 109 6.36 -5.92 -14.18
CA TYR A 109 6.19 -6.28 -12.77
C TYR A 109 5.42 -7.58 -12.58
N ARG A 110 4.47 -7.89 -13.46
CA ARG A 110 3.72 -9.15 -13.41
C ARG A 110 4.65 -10.32 -13.72
N GLU A 111 5.39 -10.21 -14.82
CA GLU A 111 6.31 -11.26 -15.28
C GLU A 111 7.45 -11.47 -14.28
N GLU A 112 8.02 -10.40 -13.75
CA GLU A 112 9.08 -10.45 -12.74
C GLU A 112 8.58 -11.08 -11.43
N LEU A 113 7.37 -10.72 -10.98
CA LEU A 113 6.75 -11.32 -9.79
C LEU A 113 6.52 -12.83 -9.98
N ILE A 114 5.94 -13.24 -11.11
CA ILE A 114 5.68 -14.66 -11.43
C ILE A 114 7.00 -15.43 -11.48
N GLN A 115 8.00 -14.93 -12.20
CA GLN A 115 9.26 -15.61 -12.39
C GLN A 115 10.03 -15.79 -11.08
N ASN A 116 10.12 -14.75 -10.25
CA ASN A 116 10.87 -14.82 -9.00
C ASN A 116 10.18 -15.74 -7.97
N LEU A 117 8.85 -15.67 -7.85
CA LEU A 117 8.12 -16.52 -6.91
C LEU A 117 8.09 -17.99 -7.32
N ALA A 118 8.19 -18.29 -8.62
CA ALA A 118 8.25 -19.66 -9.13
C ALA A 118 9.59 -20.36 -8.84
N SER A 119 10.63 -19.65 -8.42
CA SER A 119 11.89 -20.27 -7.99
C SER A 119 11.66 -21.11 -6.72
N PRO A 120 12.12 -22.38 -6.65
CA PRO A 120 12.04 -23.18 -5.43
C PRO A 120 12.76 -22.53 -4.22
N GLU A 121 13.77 -21.71 -4.49
CA GLU A 121 14.55 -20.98 -3.49
C GLU A 121 13.95 -19.61 -3.14
N ALA A 122 12.79 -19.26 -3.71
CA ALA A 122 12.16 -17.96 -3.49
C ALA A 122 11.86 -17.74 -2.00
N LYS A 123 12.45 -16.69 -1.44
CA LYS A 123 12.24 -16.28 -0.05
C LYS A 123 12.48 -14.78 0.08
N HIS A 124 11.39 -14.03 0.01
CA HIS A 124 11.41 -12.57 0.12
C HIS A 124 10.94 -12.16 1.51
N CYS A 125 11.71 -11.27 2.18
CA CYS A 125 11.47 -10.89 3.55
C CYS A 125 11.33 -9.38 3.70
N TRP A 126 10.39 -8.96 4.55
CA TRP A 126 10.25 -7.58 4.98
C TRP A 126 10.21 -7.51 6.50
N ALA A 127 10.95 -6.56 7.09
CA ALA A 127 10.70 -6.14 8.46
C ALA A 127 9.39 -5.33 8.48
N PHE A 128 8.42 -5.77 9.28
CA PHE A 128 7.24 -4.97 9.60
C PHE A 128 7.60 -4.05 10.75
N GLU A 129 7.46 -2.75 10.51
CA GLU A 129 7.91 -1.71 11.42
C GLU A 129 6.81 -0.68 11.66
N ILE A 130 6.77 -0.12 12.87
CA ILE A 130 5.85 0.96 13.24
C ILE A 130 6.61 2.21 13.64
N GLN A 131 5.99 3.36 13.41
CA GLN A 131 6.51 4.68 13.76
C GLN A 131 5.43 5.41 14.58
N LEU A 132 5.73 5.73 15.83
CA LEU A 132 4.78 6.41 16.72
C LEU A 132 4.74 7.92 16.47
N GLN A 133 3.55 8.51 16.60
CA GLN A 133 3.38 9.95 16.66
C GLN A 133 3.91 10.46 18.00
N THR A 134 5.02 11.18 18.00
CA THR A 134 5.65 11.67 19.24
C THR A 134 5.37 13.15 19.52
N GLN A 135 4.91 13.91 18.53
CA GLN A 135 4.73 15.37 18.61
C GLN A 135 3.51 15.84 17.81
N PRO A 136 2.80 16.90 18.24
CA PRO A 136 1.63 17.44 17.52
C PRO A 136 1.93 17.90 16.08
N GLN A 137 3.19 18.26 15.77
CA GLN A 137 3.63 18.68 14.43
C GLN A 137 3.79 17.50 13.45
N MET A 138 3.49 16.27 13.88
CA MET A 138 3.38 15.10 13.03
C MET A 138 1.91 14.89 12.67
N PRO A 139 1.40 15.53 11.60
CA PRO A 139 -0.03 15.56 11.34
C PRO A 139 -0.56 14.18 10.96
N ILE A 140 -1.80 13.92 11.38
CA ILE A 140 -2.58 12.72 11.02
C ILE A 140 -3.26 12.93 9.67
N ASP A 141 -3.88 14.10 9.48
CA ASP A 141 -4.71 14.40 8.31
C ASP A 141 -3.94 14.96 7.11
N ASP A 142 -2.71 15.44 7.31
CA ASP A 142 -1.81 15.81 6.22
C ASP A 142 -0.85 14.65 5.93
N VAL A 143 -1.30 13.75 5.06
CA VAL A 143 -0.53 12.55 4.64
C VAL A 143 0.68 12.87 3.76
N THR A 144 0.85 14.13 3.35
CA THR A 144 2.02 14.56 2.56
C THR A 144 3.24 14.84 3.44
N VAL A 145 3.03 14.98 4.76
CA VAL A 145 4.10 15.23 5.72
C VAL A 145 4.70 13.90 6.20
N VAL A 146 5.95 13.69 5.81
CA VAL A 146 6.78 12.60 6.31
C VAL A 146 7.15 12.88 7.76
N TRP A 147 6.95 11.89 8.63
CA TRP A 147 7.37 11.99 10.03
C TRP A 147 8.88 11.73 10.11
N PRO A 148 9.70 12.68 10.59
CA PRO A 148 11.15 12.53 10.57
C PRO A 148 11.61 11.36 11.46
N GLU A 149 12.38 10.42 10.89
CA GLU A 149 12.86 9.23 11.63
C GLU A 149 13.68 9.58 12.88
N LYS A 150 14.39 10.72 12.87
CA LYS A 150 15.12 11.22 14.06
C LYS A 150 14.21 11.57 15.25
N LYS A 151 12.95 11.92 14.98
CA LYS A 151 11.95 12.31 15.99
C LYS A 151 10.96 11.19 16.31
N ALA A 152 10.76 10.29 15.35
CA ALA A 152 9.92 9.11 15.48
C ALA A 152 10.64 7.96 14.77
N PRO A 153 11.51 7.20 15.44
CA PRO A 153 12.20 6.09 14.82
C PRO A 153 11.23 4.95 14.49
N PHE A 154 11.60 4.12 13.51
CA PHE A 154 10.88 2.88 13.22
C PHE A 154 11.25 1.80 14.24
N PHE A 155 10.24 1.12 14.78
CA PHE A 155 10.38 -0.02 15.66
C PHE A 155 9.96 -1.28 14.93
N LYS A 156 10.88 -2.23 14.79
CA LYS A 156 10.58 -3.55 14.21
C LYS A 156 9.69 -4.34 15.15
N VAL A 157 8.52 -4.71 14.66
CA VAL A 157 7.50 -5.47 15.41
C VAL A 157 7.37 -6.90 14.91
N SER A 158 7.63 -7.15 13.61
CA SER A 158 7.56 -8.50 13.05
C SER A 158 8.38 -8.60 11.77
N ARG A 159 8.34 -9.77 11.14
CA ARG A 159 8.87 -10.03 9.80
C ARG A 159 7.81 -10.74 8.97
N LEU A 160 7.55 -10.22 7.78
CA LEU A 160 6.77 -10.88 6.74
C LEU A 160 7.74 -11.68 5.86
N THR A 161 7.40 -12.93 5.57
CA THR A 161 8.13 -13.77 4.62
C THR A 161 7.18 -14.30 3.57
N VAL A 162 7.52 -14.09 2.31
CA VAL A 162 6.83 -14.68 1.14
C VAL A 162 7.77 -15.72 0.55
N ALA A 163 7.34 -16.97 0.58
CA ALA A 163 8.10 -18.11 0.07
C ALA A 163 7.72 -18.44 -1.39
N HIS A 164 8.31 -19.49 -1.93
CA HIS A 164 7.95 -20.08 -3.21
C HIS A 164 6.45 -20.29 -3.37
N GLN A 165 5.90 -19.79 -4.49
CA GLN A 165 4.51 -19.99 -4.89
C GLN A 165 4.34 -19.81 -6.41
N THR A 166 3.42 -20.58 -7.00
CA THR A 166 2.98 -20.39 -8.39
C THR A 166 1.76 -19.47 -8.41
N VAL A 167 1.88 -18.30 -9.04
CA VAL A 167 0.88 -17.20 -8.96
C VAL A 167 0.33 -16.76 -10.31
N ASN A 168 0.15 -17.70 -11.25
CA ASN A 168 -0.28 -17.41 -12.61
C ASN A 168 -1.40 -18.34 -13.12
N PHE A 169 -2.22 -18.87 -12.21
CA PHE A 169 -3.41 -19.61 -12.61
C PHE A 169 -4.50 -18.62 -13.05
N GLU A 170 -5.21 -18.92 -14.13
CA GLU A 170 -6.27 -18.05 -14.66
C GLU A 170 -7.38 -17.85 -13.62
N GLN A 171 -7.82 -18.95 -12.98
CA GLN A 171 -8.82 -18.93 -11.91
C GLN A 171 -8.35 -18.07 -10.71
N GLN A 172 -7.07 -18.13 -10.37
CA GLN A 172 -6.49 -17.29 -9.32
C GLN A 172 -6.50 -15.81 -9.72
N CYS A 173 -6.19 -15.49 -10.98
CA CYS A 173 -6.21 -14.12 -11.46
C CYS A 173 -7.62 -13.54 -11.43
N ASP A 174 -8.62 -14.30 -11.85
CA ASP A 174 -10.02 -13.87 -11.79
C ASP A 174 -10.50 -13.72 -10.34
N PHE A 175 -10.15 -14.66 -9.47
CA PHE A 175 -10.43 -14.57 -8.04
C PHE A 175 -9.80 -13.30 -7.43
N CYS A 176 -8.52 -13.04 -7.70
CA CYS A 176 -7.81 -11.85 -7.23
C CYS A 176 -8.43 -10.55 -7.74
N GLU A 177 -8.93 -10.52 -8.98
CA GLU A 177 -9.65 -9.37 -9.54
C GLU A 177 -10.96 -9.09 -8.79
N ASN A 178 -11.55 -10.12 -8.16
CA ASN A 178 -12.78 -10.00 -7.39
C ASN A 178 -12.56 -9.54 -5.94
N LEU A 179 -11.37 -9.73 -5.37
CA LEU A 179 -11.04 -9.35 -3.99
C LEU A 179 -11.19 -7.84 -3.71
N ARG A 180 -11.60 -7.51 -2.48
CA ARG A 180 -11.67 -6.13 -1.98
C ARG A 180 -10.70 -5.94 -0.82
N PHE A 181 -9.83 -4.96 -0.94
CA PHE A 181 -8.97 -4.51 0.14
C PHE A 181 -9.53 -3.22 0.74
N SER A 182 -9.59 -3.12 2.07
CA SER A 182 -9.98 -1.90 2.77
C SER A 182 -9.07 -1.67 3.97
N PRO A 183 -8.59 -0.43 4.20
CA PRO A 183 -7.85 -0.10 5.44
C PRO A 183 -8.66 -0.37 6.72
N TRP A 184 -9.99 -0.43 6.59
CA TRP A 184 -10.91 -0.71 7.70
C TRP A 184 -11.19 -2.20 7.88
N ASN A 185 -10.64 -3.08 7.03
CA ASN A 185 -10.67 -4.53 7.24
C ASN A 185 -9.53 -4.91 8.19
N GLY A 186 -9.77 -4.75 9.49
CA GLY A 186 -8.76 -5.03 10.52
C GLY A 186 -9.32 -4.91 11.94
N LEU A 187 -8.45 -5.12 12.92
CA LEU A 187 -8.83 -5.05 14.33
C LEU A 187 -9.26 -3.63 14.73
N ALA A 188 -10.28 -3.53 15.58
CA ALA A 188 -10.73 -2.25 16.13
C ALA A 188 -9.60 -1.48 16.84
N ALA A 189 -8.68 -2.20 17.50
CA ALA A 189 -7.50 -1.64 18.16
C ALA A 189 -6.49 -1.00 17.20
N HIS A 190 -6.55 -1.34 15.91
CA HIS A 190 -5.66 -0.81 14.85
C HIS A 190 -6.42 0.03 13.83
N ARG A 191 -7.61 0.53 14.19
CA ARG A 191 -8.46 1.26 13.26
C ARG A 191 -7.72 2.43 12.60
N PRO A 192 -7.98 2.70 11.30
CA PRO A 192 -7.46 3.90 10.65
C PRO A 192 -7.95 5.18 11.32
N VAL A 193 -7.09 6.19 11.46
CA VAL A 193 -7.42 7.48 12.11
C VAL A 193 -7.28 8.67 11.17
N GLY A 194 -8.01 9.75 11.45
CA GLY A 194 -8.06 10.94 10.60
C GLY A 194 -9.26 10.99 9.64
N ALA A 195 -9.60 12.18 9.19
CA ALA A 195 -10.67 12.47 8.23
C ALA A 195 -10.48 11.72 6.91
N LEU A 196 -9.26 11.69 6.35
CA LEU A 196 -9.00 10.97 5.09
C LEU A 196 -9.31 9.48 5.24
N ASN A 197 -8.91 8.87 6.34
CA ASN A 197 -9.19 7.47 6.60
C ASN A 197 -10.67 7.20 6.83
N ARG A 198 -11.40 8.06 7.56
CA ARG A 198 -12.86 7.96 7.70
C ARG A 198 -13.56 7.98 6.34
N LEU A 199 -13.11 8.85 5.42
CA LEU A 199 -13.61 8.87 4.05
C LEU A 199 -13.33 7.54 3.33
N ARG A 200 -12.10 6.99 3.47
CA ARG A 200 -11.72 5.71 2.86
C ARG A 200 -12.60 4.55 3.33
N SER A 201 -13.14 4.57 4.55
CA SER A 201 -14.11 3.56 5.02
C SER A 201 -15.30 3.41 4.07
N GLN A 202 -15.90 4.55 3.71
CA GLN A 202 -17.07 4.59 2.85
C GLN A 202 -16.69 4.34 1.39
N VAL A 203 -15.63 4.99 0.90
CA VAL A 203 -15.23 4.93 -0.52
C VAL A 203 -14.83 3.51 -0.93
N TYR A 204 -13.98 2.83 -0.18
CA TYR A 204 -13.55 1.46 -0.53
C TYR A 204 -14.72 0.48 -0.55
N THR A 205 -15.65 0.63 0.39
CA THR A 205 -16.86 -0.20 0.46
C THR A 205 -17.76 0.03 -0.75
N LEU A 206 -18.05 1.29 -1.08
CA LEU A 206 -18.92 1.66 -2.20
C LEU A 206 -18.33 1.24 -3.55
N VAL A 207 -17.06 1.56 -3.81
CA VAL A 207 -16.40 1.26 -5.08
C VAL A 207 -16.24 -0.25 -5.27
N GLY A 208 -15.90 -0.98 -4.21
CA GLY A 208 -15.76 -2.42 -4.28
C GLY A 208 -17.09 -3.13 -4.58
N LYS A 209 -18.18 -2.75 -3.89
CA LYS A 209 -19.53 -3.27 -4.18
C LYS A 209 -19.96 -2.97 -5.61
N TYR A 210 -19.71 -1.74 -6.09
CA TYR A 210 -20.01 -1.37 -7.47
C TYR A 210 -19.24 -2.21 -8.48
N ARG A 211 -17.94 -2.47 -8.26
CA ARG A 211 -17.11 -3.32 -9.15
C ARG A 211 -17.66 -4.75 -9.21
N GLN A 212 -17.97 -5.34 -8.06
CA GLN A 212 -18.54 -6.70 -7.97
C GLN A 212 -19.91 -6.79 -8.67
N GLN A 213 -20.81 -5.83 -8.42
CA GLN A 213 -22.10 -5.74 -9.11
C GLN A 213 -21.95 -5.64 -10.63
N LYS A 214 -20.99 -4.85 -11.13
CA LYS A 214 -20.71 -4.75 -12.58
C LYS A 214 -20.15 -6.02 -13.18
N ARG A 215 -19.44 -6.83 -12.39
CA ARG A 215 -18.94 -8.15 -12.80
C ARG A 215 -19.95 -9.27 -12.60
N GLY A 216 -21.06 -9.01 -11.89
CA GLY A 216 -22.06 -10.03 -11.57
C GLY A 216 -21.54 -11.09 -10.59
N VAL A 217 -20.61 -10.72 -9.71
CA VAL A 217 -20.03 -11.60 -8.69
C VAL A 217 -20.51 -11.21 -7.30
N ASP A 218 -20.72 -12.19 -6.43
CA ASP A 218 -21.06 -11.96 -5.04
C ASP A 218 -19.82 -11.53 -4.22
N ASP A 219 -20.06 -10.89 -3.08
CA ASP A 219 -18.98 -10.50 -2.17
C ASP A 219 -18.45 -11.76 -1.47
N GLN A 220 -17.18 -12.08 -1.73
CA GLN A 220 -16.49 -13.22 -1.15
C GLN A 220 -15.18 -12.75 -0.52
N GLU A 221 -14.99 -13.06 0.75
CA GLU A 221 -13.72 -12.90 1.45
C GLU A 221 -12.87 -14.18 1.27
N PRO A 222 -11.53 -14.05 1.16
CA PRO A 222 -10.65 -15.20 1.07
C PRO A 222 -10.67 -15.99 2.38
N THR A 223 -10.76 -17.30 2.26
CA THR A 223 -10.81 -18.27 3.37
C THR A 223 -9.43 -18.84 3.69
N GLY A 224 -8.52 -18.82 2.71
CA GLY A 224 -7.23 -19.51 2.78
C GLY A 224 -7.29 -20.97 2.33
N GLU A 225 -8.48 -21.48 2.00
CA GLU A 225 -8.70 -22.83 1.49
C GLU A 225 -8.78 -22.88 -0.04
N GLU A 226 -8.65 -21.73 -0.71
CA GLU A 226 -8.70 -21.65 -2.17
C GLU A 226 -7.59 -22.49 -2.81
N ASN A 227 -7.97 -23.34 -3.76
CA ASN A 227 -7.03 -24.17 -4.49
C ASN A 227 -7.12 -23.85 -5.98
N PHE A 228 -6.07 -23.21 -6.49
CA PHE A 228 -5.93 -22.90 -7.91
C PHE A 228 -4.92 -23.88 -8.49
N LYS A 229 -5.34 -24.70 -9.45
CA LYS A 229 -4.50 -25.66 -10.17
C LYS A 229 -4.71 -25.54 -11.67
#